data_AF-A0A9D7HDU1-F1
#
_entry.id   AF-A0A9D7HDU1-F1
#
_cell.length_a   1.000
_cell.length_b   1.000
_cell.length_c   1.000
_cell.angle_alpha   90.00
_cell.angle_beta   90.00
_cell.angle_gamma   90.00
#
_symmetry.space_group_name_H-M   'P 1'
#
loop_
_entity.id
_entity.type
_entity.pdbx_description
1 polymer ?
#
loop_
_entity_poly.entity_id
_entity_poly.type
_entity_poly.pdbx_seq_one_letter_code
_entity_poly.pdbx_strand_id
1 'polypeptide(L)' 'MAEAQCSGCHAVTPGQVSPNSDAPPFASIAQRSGLTQSSAGSWLRQSHNFPDQMNFYLESDQAEQLATYLLTLREAE' A
#
# COMPACT_ATOMS: atom_id res chain seq x y z
N MET A 1 -9.81 5.54 -4.16
CA MET A 1 -8.88 4.76 -5.00
C MET A 1 -8.35 3.52 -4.27
N ALA A 2 -7.74 3.66 -3.08
CA ALA A 2 -7.18 2.54 -2.33
C ALA A 2 -8.18 1.40 -2.10
N GLU A 3 -9.41 1.71 -1.68
CA GLU A 3 -10.46 0.69 -1.51
C GLU A 3 -10.75 -0.06 -2.81
N ALA A 4 -11.17 0.66 -3.85
CA ALA A 4 -11.56 0.04 -5.12
C ALA A 4 -10.48 -0.86 -5.75
N GLN A 5 -9.20 -0.51 -5.64
CA GLN A 5 -8.11 -1.21 -6.33
C GLN A 5 -7.36 -2.20 -5.44
N CYS A 6 -7.30 -1.98 -4.13
CA CYS A 6 -6.42 -2.73 -3.24
C CYS A 6 -7.18 -3.58 -2.23
N SER A 7 -8.44 -3.26 -1.90
CA SER A 7 -9.18 -3.94 -0.82
C SER A 7 -9.55 -5.38 -1.13
N GLY A 8 -9.44 -5.81 -2.39
CA GLY A 8 -9.65 -7.21 -2.78
C GLY A 8 -8.62 -8.16 -2.16
N CYS A 9 -7.41 -7.67 -1.87
CA CYS A 9 -6.34 -8.47 -1.28
C CYS A 9 -5.83 -7.89 0.04
N HIS A 10 -5.73 -6.55 0.15
CA HIS A 10 -5.17 -5.87 1.32
C HIS A 10 -6.26 -5.31 2.22
N ALA A 11 -6.05 -5.35 3.53
CA ALA A 11 -6.79 -4.47 4.43
C ALA A 11 -6.25 -3.04 4.28
N VAL A 12 -7.03 -2.19 3.63
CA VAL A 12 -6.68 -0.79 3.37
C VAL A 12 -7.08 0.15 4.51
N THR A 13 -8.07 -0.24 5.31
CA THR A 13 -8.58 0.52 6.46
C THR A 13 -7.92 0.05 7.76
N PRO A 14 -7.53 0.94 8.68
CA PRO A 14 -7.01 0.58 9.99
C PRO A 14 -7.90 -0.39 10.76
N GLY A 15 -7.28 -1.32 11.49
CA GLY A 15 -7.98 -2.31 12.31
C GLY A 15 -8.68 -3.42 11.52
N GLN A 16 -8.54 -3.47 10.20
CA GLN A 16 -9.02 -4.57 9.37
C GLN A 16 -7.93 -5.62 9.12
N VAL A 17 -8.37 -6.85 8.82
CA VAL A 17 -7.50 -7.95 8.40
C VAL A 17 -7.59 -8.13 6.90
N SER A 18 -6.44 -8.34 6.26
CA SER A 18 -6.39 -8.55 4.82
C SER A 18 -7.16 -9.80 4.41
N PRO A 19 -7.97 -9.75 3.32
CA PRO A 19 -8.61 -10.93 2.76
C PRO A 19 -7.60 -12.00 2.30
N ASN A 20 -6.44 -11.56 1.79
CA ASN A 20 -5.33 -12.42 1.44
C ASN A 20 -4.27 -12.38 2.55
N SER A 21 -3.94 -13.53 3.15
CA SER A 21 -2.95 -13.64 4.22
C SER A 21 -1.54 -13.24 3.80
N ASP A 22 -1.19 -13.37 2.51
CA ASP A 22 0.12 -12.98 1.98
C ASP A 22 0.20 -11.48 1.65
N ALA A 23 -0.94 -10.78 1.66
CA ALA A 23 -1.04 -9.36 1.39
C ALA A 23 -1.08 -8.58 2.72
N PRO A 24 0.01 -7.95 3.18
CA PRO A 24 0.02 -7.26 4.47
C PRO A 24 -1.00 -6.09 4.50
N PRO A 25 -1.62 -5.82 5.65
CA PRO A 25 -2.51 -4.67 5.80
C PRO A 25 -1.72 -3.36 5.66
N PHE A 26 -2.38 -2.32 5.16
CA PHE A 26 -1.75 -1.02 4.90
C PHE A 26 -1.16 -0.41 6.17
N ALA A 27 -1.81 -0.59 7.33
CA ALA A 27 -1.29 -0.12 8.62
C ALA A 27 0.09 -0.74 8.95
N SER A 28 0.27 -2.05 8.74
CA SER A 28 1.57 -2.70 8.96
C SER A 28 2.63 -2.26 7.94
N ILE A 29 2.24 -1.89 6.72
CA ILE A 29 3.17 -1.31 5.74
C ILE A 29 3.60 0.10 6.20
N ALA A 30 2.65 0.92 6.67
CA ALA A 30 2.89 2.29 7.13
C ALA A 30 3.86 2.38 8.32
N GLN A 31 3.88 1.36 9.17
CA GLN A 31 4.77 1.26 10.33
C GLN A 31 6.22 0.88 9.98
N ARG A 32 6.54 0.58 8.72
CA ARG A 32 7.91 0.20 8.33
C ARG A 32 8.89 1.36 8.57
N SER A 33 9.96 1.07 9.30
CA SER A 33 11.04 2.02 9.58
C SER A 33 11.62 2.61 8.29
N GLY A 34 11.75 3.94 8.25
CA GLY A 34 12.30 4.65 7.09
C GLY A 34 11.34 4.81 5.92
N LEU A 35 10.05 4.45 6.07
CA LEU A 35 9.06 4.71 5.03
C LEU A 35 8.82 6.22 4.89
N THR A 36 9.17 6.75 3.72
CA THR A 36 8.88 8.10 3.24
C THR A 36 7.96 8.04 2.02
N GLN A 37 7.31 9.15 1.67
CA GLN A 37 6.43 9.24 0.50
C GLN A 37 7.15 8.82 -0.78
N SER A 38 8.38 9.31 -0.97
CA SER A 38 9.20 9.00 -2.14
C SER A 38 9.60 7.52 -2.20
N SER A 39 10.01 6.94 -1.06
CA SER A 39 10.34 5.51 -0.99
C SER A 39 9.11 4.62 -1.21
N ALA A 40 7.95 5.00 -0.67
CA ALA A 40 6.71 4.26 -0.82
C ALA A 40 6.22 4.31 -2.27
N GLY A 41 6.20 5.50 -2.89
CA GLY A 41 5.82 5.65 -4.29
C GLY A 41 6.74 4.88 -5.23
N SER A 42 8.07 4.93 -4.99
CA SER A 42 9.03 4.14 -5.78
C SER A 42 8.82 2.64 -5.60
N TRP A 43 8.62 2.18 -4.37
CA TRP A 43 8.37 0.77 -4.08
C TRP A 43 7.08 0.26 -4.74
N LEU A 44 5.98 1.01 -4.64
CA LEU A 44 4.68 0.69 -5.25
C LEU A 44 4.77 0.48 -6.76
N ARG A 45 5.68 1.19 -7.43
CA ARG A 45 5.84 1.10 -8.89
C ARG A 45 6.83 0.04 -9.35
N GLN A 46 7.86 -0.23 -8.56
CA GLN A 46 9.00 -1.03 -9.01
C GLN A 46 8.99 -2.44 -8.41
N SER A 47 8.88 -2.55 -7.09
CA SER A 47 9.13 -3.82 -6.39
C SER A 47 7.89 -4.42 -5.74
N HIS A 48 6.84 -3.64 -5.53
CA HIS A 48 5.62 -4.09 -4.86
C HIS A 48 4.94 -5.25 -5.58
N ASN A 49 4.95 -5.25 -6.92
CA ASN A 49 4.27 -6.30 -7.69
C ASN A 49 5.08 -7.60 -7.79
N PHE A 50 6.38 -7.64 -7.47
CA PHE A 50 7.19 -8.85 -7.66
C PHE A 50 6.72 -10.01 -6.77
N PRO A 51 6.59 -11.26 -7.28
CA PRO A 51 6.81 -11.74 -8.64
C PRO A 51 5.54 -11.79 -9.51
N ASP A 52 4.96 -10.64 -9.83
CA ASP A 52 3.70 -10.45 -10.57
C ASP A 52 2.45 -10.99 -9.84
N GLN A 53 2.28 -10.60 -8.56
CA GLN A 53 1.15 -11.02 -7.72
C GLN A 53 -0.11 -10.15 -7.91
N MET A 54 0.04 -8.94 -8.44
CA MET A 54 -1.03 -8.02 -8.79
C MET A 54 -1.23 -8.04 -10.29
N ASN A 55 -2.47 -8.21 -10.72
CA ASN A 55 -2.84 -8.27 -12.13
C ASN A 55 -3.01 -6.87 -12.76
N PHE A 56 -2.32 -5.85 -12.22
CA PHE A 56 -2.35 -4.47 -12.71
C PHE A 56 -1.10 -3.70 -12.28
N TYR A 57 -0.85 -2.57 -12.96
CA TYR A 57 0.23 -1.65 -12.65
C TYR A 57 -0.32 -0.31 -12.16
N LEU A 58 0.47 0.39 -11.34
CA LEU A 58 0.15 1.72 -10.85
C LEU A 58 0.85 2.78 -11.70
N GLU A 59 0.08 3.74 -12.20
CA GLU A 59 0.61 4.98 -12.78
C GLU A 59 1.31 5.84 -11.71
N SER A 60 2.09 6.82 -12.16
CA SER A 60 2.89 7.69 -11.30
C SER A 60 2.06 8.38 -10.21
N ASP A 61 0.98 9.03 -10.64
CA ASP A 61 0.07 9.77 -9.78
C ASP A 61 -0.67 8.84 -8.81
N GLN A 62 -1.00 7.62 -9.26
CA GLN A 62 -1.68 6.64 -8.42
C GLN A 62 -0.77 6.16 -7.29
N ALA A 63 0.49 5.86 -7.60
CA ALA A 63 1.48 5.46 -6.61
C ALA A 63 1.76 6.58 -5.60
N GLU A 64 1.82 7.84 -6.04
CA GLU A 64 2.01 9.00 -5.16
C GLU A 64 0.82 9.21 -4.21
N GLN A 65 -0.41 9.09 -4.71
CA GLN A 65 -1.62 9.17 -3.89
C GLN A 65 -1.66 8.05 -2.84
N LEU A 66 -1.33 6.82 -3.22
CA LEU A 66 -1.27 5.68 -2.30
C LEU A 66 -0.14 5.84 -1.26
N ALA A 67 1.03 6.33 -1.67
CA ALA A 67 2.12 6.64 -0.77
C ALA A 67 1.72 7.70 0.27
N THR A 68 1.01 8.74 -0.17
CA THR A 68 0.46 9.77 0.72
C THR A 68 -0.50 9.16 1.72
N TYR A 69 -1.42 8.31 1.25
CA TYR A 69 -2.38 7.64 2.12
C TYR A 69 -1.69 6.75 3.16
N LEU A 70 -0.71 5.92 2.76
CA LEU A 70 0.07 5.09 3.69
C LEU A 70 0.71 5.93 4.79
N LEU A 71 1.20 7.13 4.48
CA LEU A 71 1.77 8.02 5.50
C LEU A 71 0.72 8.55 6.48
N THR A 72 -0.51 8.83 6.04
CA THR A 72 -1.59 9.24 6.97
C THR A 72 -1.92 8.17 7.99
N LEU A 73 -1.73 6.89 7.63
CA LEU A 73 -1.98 5.78 8.55
C LEU A 73 -0.92 5.65 9.64
N ARG A 74 0.26 6.23 9.44
CA ARG A 74 1.34 6.27 10.44
C ARG A 74 1.05 7.28 11.55
N GLU A 75 0.33 8.36 11.24
CA GLU A 75 -0.01 9.41 12.21
C GLU A 75 -1.32 9.12 12.96
N ALA A 76 -2.08 8.11 12.54
CA ALA A 76 -3.36 7.74 13.11
C ALA A 76 -3.25 6.80 14.33
N GLU A 77 -2.04 6.59 14.86
CA GLU A 77 -1.75 5.75 16.04
C GLU A 77 -1.35 6.57 17.27
#